data_AF-A0A7W2A0L5-F1
#
_entry.id   AF-A0A7W2A0L5-F1
#
_cell.length_a   1.000
_cell.length_b   1.000
_cell.length_c   1.000
_cell.angle_alpha   90.00
_cell.angle_beta   90.00
_cell.angle_gamma   90.00
#
_symmetry.space_group_name_H-M   'P 1'
#
loop_
_entity.id
_entity.type
_entity.pdbx_description
1 polymer ?
#
loop_
_entity_poly.entity_id
_entity_poly.type
_entity_poly.pdbx_seq_one_letter_code
_entity_poly.pdbx_strand_id
1 'polypeptide(L)'
;MAALAVVGAFVIGTSNSPQAMMRRIGALVIIGFGLTYFGATRDSGSDIENFANLERIEISRRDLATSAESGYGKDLDVSTTEGAFAALPIGLTYLLLAPFPWQMTNLRQAITLPEVLLWWASIPFLLSGLWYTIKNRLRSSIPILVFSLMLTLAYSIFLGNIGTAYRQRTQIQVFLFMFIAVGWTLRQERSENQNLLRRVKRK
;
A
#
# COMPACT_ATOMS: atom_id res chain seq x y z
N MET A 1 -19.03 6.18 6.42
CA MET A 1 -17.99 5.16 6.10
C MET A 1 -16.71 5.31 6.92
N ALA A 2 -16.04 6.47 6.94
CA ALA A 2 -14.79 6.65 7.70
C ALA A 2 -14.90 6.32 9.20
N ALA A 3 -15.98 6.75 9.87
CA ALA A 3 -16.21 6.44 11.29
C ALA A 3 -16.35 4.93 11.56
N LEU A 4 -17.02 4.20 10.67
CA LEU A 4 -17.18 2.73 10.78
C LEU A 4 -15.85 2.00 10.57
N ALA A 5 -15.01 2.47 9.65
CA ALA A 5 -13.68 1.92 9.43
C ALA A 5 -12.76 2.12 10.64
N VAL A 6 -12.79 3.31 11.26
CA VAL A 6 -12.03 3.63 12.47
C VAL A 6 -12.47 2.75 13.65
N VAL A 7 -13.79 2.62 13.86
CA VAL A 7 -14.34 1.77 14.93
C VAL A 7 -14.02 0.30 14.68
N GLY A 8 -14.16 -0.18 13.44
CA GLY A 8 -13.81 -1.56 13.06
C GLY A 8 -12.35 -1.90 13.29
N ALA A 9 -11.43 -0.99 12.93
CA ALA A 9 -10.00 -1.15 13.17
C ALA A 9 -9.67 -1.27 14.67
N PHE A 10 -10.35 -0.49 15.52
CA PHE A 10 -10.16 -0.52 16.97
C PHE A 10 -10.74 -1.81 17.61
N VAL A 11 -11.90 -2.27 17.14
CA VAL A 11 -12.53 -3.52 17.60
C VAL A 11 -11.69 -4.75 17.24
N ILE A 12 -11.04 -4.75 16.07
CA ILE A 12 -10.08 -5.81 15.69
C ILE A 12 -8.82 -5.74 16.56
N GLY A 13 -8.27 -4.53 16.75
CA GLY A 13 -7.01 -4.31 17.46
C GLY A 13 -7.03 -4.66 18.95
N THR A 14 -8.20 -4.61 19.59
CA THR A 14 -8.38 -4.93 21.03
C THR A 14 -8.57 -6.43 21.32
N SER A 15 -8.45 -7.32 20.33
CA SER A 15 -8.70 -8.75 20.54
C SER A 15 -7.48 -9.50 21.12
N ASN A 16 -7.67 -10.13 22.28
CA ASN A 16 -6.61 -10.85 22.99
C ASN A 16 -6.34 -12.27 22.46
N SER A 17 -7.21 -12.83 21.62
CA SER A 17 -7.15 -14.21 21.11
C SER A 17 -7.24 -14.27 19.57
N PRO A 18 -6.49 -15.16 18.89
CA PRO A 18 -6.51 -15.27 17.43
C PRO A 18 -7.86 -15.75 16.91
N GLN A 19 -8.57 -16.61 17.65
CA GLN A 19 -9.92 -17.06 17.31
C GLN A 19 -10.94 -15.93 17.44
N ALA A 20 -10.78 -15.06 18.46
CA ALA A 20 -11.60 -13.87 18.63
C ALA A 20 -11.35 -12.84 17.51
N MET A 21 -10.10 -12.71 17.08
CA MET A 21 -9.73 -11.86 15.94
C MET A 21 -10.36 -12.36 14.64
N MET A 22 -10.26 -13.66 14.34
CA MET A 22 -10.85 -14.29 13.15
C MET A 22 -12.37 -14.11 13.12
N ARG A 23 -13.06 -14.31 14.25
CA ARG A 23 -14.50 -14.07 14.39
C ARG A 23 -14.87 -12.61 14.20
N ARG A 24 -14.08 -11.67 14.72
CA ARG A 24 -14.34 -10.21 14.57
C ARG A 24 -14.11 -9.74 13.14
N ILE A 25 -13.06 -10.23 12.47
CA ILE A 25 -12.83 -9.98 11.05
C ILE A 25 -14.01 -10.55 10.24
N GLY A 26 -14.39 -11.80 10.49
CA GLY A 26 -15.55 -12.43 9.83
C GLY A 26 -16.84 -11.64 10.06
N ALA A 27 -17.10 -11.21 11.30
CA ALA A 27 -18.27 -10.39 11.63
C ALA A 27 -18.24 -9.03 10.93
N LEU A 28 -17.07 -8.36 10.84
CA LEU A 28 -16.94 -7.08 10.13
C LEU A 28 -17.08 -7.24 8.61
N VAL A 29 -16.61 -8.35 8.05
CA VAL A 29 -16.84 -8.68 6.64
C VAL A 29 -18.34 -8.92 6.40
N ILE A 30 -19.02 -9.69 7.25
CA ILE A 30 -20.46 -9.94 7.13
C ILE A 30 -21.27 -8.67 7.33
N ILE A 31 -20.94 -7.84 8.31
CA ILE A 31 -21.58 -6.54 8.53
C ILE A 31 -21.30 -5.60 7.37
N GLY A 32 -20.06 -5.58 6.85
CA GLY A 32 -19.69 -4.81 5.66
C GLY A 32 -20.50 -5.24 4.44
N PHE A 33 -20.55 -6.54 4.14
CA PHE A 33 -21.39 -7.10 3.08
C PHE A 33 -22.88 -6.83 3.30
N GLY A 34 -23.37 -6.95 4.54
CA GLY A 34 -24.74 -6.68 4.89
C GLY A 34 -25.10 -5.22 4.70
N LEU A 35 -24.27 -4.28 5.16
CA LEU A 35 -24.47 -2.84 4.94
C LEU A 35 -24.36 -2.47 3.47
N THR A 36 -23.43 -3.07 2.73
CA THR A 36 -23.34 -2.89 1.28
C THR A 36 -24.58 -3.45 0.58
N TYR A 37 -25.08 -4.62 0.98
CA TYR A 37 -26.28 -5.23 0.40
C TYR A 37 -27.57 -4.45 0.75
N PHE A 38 -27.71 -4.01 2.01
CA PHE A 38 -28.85 -3.20 2.46
C PHE A 38 -28.80 -1.76 1.93
N GLY A 39 -27.62 -1.16 1.78
CA GLY A 39 -27.44 0.12 1.11
C GLY A 39 -27.69 -0.01 -0.39
N ALA A 40 -27.15 -1.06 -1.02
CA ALA A 40 -27.38 -1.39 -2.41
C ALA A 40 -28.86 -1.55 -2.71
N THR A 41 -29.60 -2.30 -1.89
CA THR A 41 -31.04 -2.56 -2.09
C THR A 41 -31.93 -1.33 -1.87
N ARG A 42 -31.44 -0.27 -1.21
CA ARG A 42 -32.18 0.97 -0.95
C ARG A 42 -31.94 2.05 -2.02
N ASP A 43 -30.74 2.09 -2.61
CA ASP A 43 -30.35 2.99 -3.71
C ASP A 43 -30.14 2.24 -5.05
N SER A 44 -30.76 1.06 -5.21
CA SER A 44 -30.58 0.12 -6.33
C SER A 44 -30.95 0.73 -7.68
N GLY A 45 -29.94 1.20 -8.39
CA GLY A 45 -30.00 1.49 -9.82
C GLY A 45 -28.81 2.31 -10.29
N SER A 46 -28.67 3.54 -9.80
CA SER A 46 -27.70 4.49 -10.35
C SER A 46 -26.32 4.47 -9.70
N ASP A 47 -26.23 4.27 -8.38
CA ASP A 47 -25.01 4.65 -7.66
C ASP A 47 -23.96 3.53 -7.64
N ILE A 48 -24.36 2.26 -7.67
CA ILE A 48 -23.42 1.14 -7.75
C ILE A 48 -22.74 1.09 -9.13
N GLU A 49 -23.48 1.35 -10.20
CA GLU A 49 -22.91 1.55 -11.55
C GLU A 49 -22.10 2.84 -11.68
N ASN A 50 -22.23 3.80 -10.76
CA ASN A 50 -21.44 5.03 -10.79
C ASN A 50 -20.16 4.95 -9.93
N PHE A 51 -20.17 4.21 -8.82
CA PHE A 51 -19.03 4.15 -7.88
C PHE A 51 -18.19 2.87 -8.00
N ALA A 52 -18.75 1.75 -8.46
CA ALA A 52 -18.03 0.48 -8.66
C ALA A 52 -17.77 0.18 -10.15
N ASN A 53 -17.88 1.18 -11.01
CA ASN A 53 -17.65 1.01 -12.43
C ASN A 53 -16.17 1.21 -12.78
N LEU A 54 -15.53 0.08 -13.09
CA LEU A 54 -14.15 0.00 -13.57
C LEU A 54 -13.92 0.87 -14.81
N GLU A 55 -14.95 1.13 -15.62
CA GLU A 55 -14.85 2.01 -16.78
C GLU A 55 -14.57 3.47 -16.39
N ARG A 56 -15.14 3.95 -15.28
CA ARG A 56 -14.81 5.30 -14.76
C ARG A 56 -13.36 5.37 -14.25
N ILE A 57 -12.88 4.28 -13.66
CA ILE A 57 -11.48 4.17 -13.23
C ILE A 57 -10.56 4.19 -14.46
N GLU A 58 -10.90 3.44 -15.50
CA GLU A 58 -10.16 3.41 -16.77
C GLU A 58 -10.14 4.79 -17.43
N ILE A 59 -11.28 5.49 -17.52
CA ILE A 59 -11.33 6.85 -18.08
C ILE A 59 -10.40 7.79 -17.31
N SER A 60 -10.47 7.78 -15.96
CA SER A 60 -9.61 8.62 -15.13
C SER A 60 -8.13 8.24 -15.25
N ARG A 61 -7.82 6.95 -15.31
CA ARG A 61 -6.46 6.44 -15.47
C ARG A 61 -5.89 6.82 -16.83
N ARG A 62 -6.68 6.62 -17.89
CA ARG A 62 -6.30 6.93 -19.28
C ARG A 62 -6.02 8.42 -19.44
N ASP A 63 -6.85 9.29 -18.86
CA ASP A 63 -6.58 10.73 -18.86
C ASP A 63 -5.23 11.07 -18.20
N LEU A 64 -4.95 10.50 -17.01
CA LEU A 64 -3.66 10.66 -16.34
C LEU A 64 -2.48 10.13 -17.19
N ALA A 65 -2.70 9.07 -17.96
CA ALA A 65 -1.68 8.47 -18.81
C ALA A 65 -1.45 9.22 -20.13
N THR A 66 -2.49 9.83 -20.72
CA THR A 66 -2.41 10.50 -22.03
C THR A 66 -2.11 11.98 -21.93
N SER A 67 -2.70 12.67 -20.95
CA SER A 67 -2.70 14.14 -20.88
C SER A 67 -1.42 14.72 -20.27
N ALA A 68 -0.54 13.89 -19.73
CA ALA A 68 0.67 14.31 -19.02
C ALA A 68 1.96 13.76 -19.66
N GLU A 69 3.03 14.56 -19.67
CA GLU A 69 4.34 14.20 -20.23
C GLU A 69 4.97 12.93 -19.63
N SER A 70 4.54 12.53 -18.43
CA SER A 70 5.08 11.40 -17.66
C SER A 70 4.03 10.32 -17.39
N GLY A 71 3.07 10.16 -18.28
CA GLY A 71 2.08 9.08 -18.24
C GLY A 71 2.71 7.71 -18.55
N TYR A 72 2.16 6.64 -17.96
CA TYR A 72 2.62 5.27 -18.14
C TYR A 72 1.44 4.29 -18.28
N GLY A 73 1.68 3.13 -18.92
CA GLY A 73 0.68 2.06 -19.03
C GLY A 73 -0.59 2.48 -19.80
N LYS A 74 -0.42 3.16 -20.94
CA LYS A 74 -1.51 3.63 -21.83
C LYS A 74 -2.26 2.49 -22.50
N ASP A 75 -1.59 1.36 -22.63
CA ASP A 75 -2.00 0.09 -23.22
C ASP A 75 -2.70 -0.83 -22.21
N LEU A 76 -2.68 -0.48 -20.92
CA LEU A 76 -3.39 -1.24 -19.88
C LEU A 76 -4.84 -0.81 -19.83
N ASP A 77 -5.72 -1.78 -20.01
CA ASP A 77 -7.16 -1.61 -19.82
C ASP A 77 -7.56 -2.11 -18.43
N VAL A 78 -8.04 -1.22 -17.56
CA VAL A 78 -8.55 -1.57 -16.23
C VAL A 78 -10.08 -1.56 -16.14
N SER A 79 -10.79 -1.46 -17.27
CA SER A 79 -12.25 -1.50 -17.33
C SER A 79 -12.84 -2.88 -16.97
N THR A 80 -12.02 -3.92 -17.00
CA THR A 80 -12.39 -5.29 -16.59
C THR A 80 -11.64 -5.70 -15.33
N THR A 81 -12.23 -6.60 -14.54
CA THR A 81 -11.60 -7.13 -13.33
C THR A 81 -10.27 -7.81 -13.66
N GLU A 82 -10.23 -8.59 -14.75
CA GLU A 82 -9.01 -9.25 -15.22
C GLU A 82 -7.93 -8.24 -15.63
N GLY A 83 -8.31 -7.21 -16.40
CA GLY A 83 -7.42 -6.12 -16.78
C GLY A 83 -6.87 -5.35 -15.58
N ALA A 84 -7.69 -5.09 -14.57
CA ALA A 84 -7.27 -4.46 -13.33
C ALA A 84 -6.22 -5.31 -12.57
N PHE A 85 -6.41 -6.63 -12.49
CA PHE A 85 -5.42 -7.54 -11.90
C PHE A 85 -4.13 -7.59 -12.73
N ALA A 86 -4.23 -7.61 -14.06
CA ALA A 86 -3.06 -7.58 -14.95
C ALA A 86 -2.27 -6.26 -14.86
N ALA A 87 -2.94 -5.15 -14.55
CA ALA A 87 -2.31 -3.85 -14.35
C ALA A 87 -1.56 -3.71 -13.02
N LEU A 88 -1.86 -4.55 -12.01
CA LEU A 88 -1.27 -4.45 -10.67
C LEU A 88 0.27 -4.49 -10.67
N PRO A 89 0.95 -5.45 -11.31
CA PRO A 89 2.41 -5.53 -11.25
C PRO A 89 3.08 -4.25 -11.80
N ILE A 90 2.53 -3.71 -12.89
CA ILE A 90 3.04 -2.49 -13.52
C ILE A 90 2.73 -1.28 -12.63
N GLY A 91 1.49 -1.12 -12.19
CA GLY A 91 1.08 -0.04 -11.29
C GLY A 91 1.87 -0.02 -9.97
N LEU A 92 2.11 -1.19 -9.38
CA LEU A 92 2.93 -1.33 -8.16
C LEU A 92 4.38 -0.92 -8.40
N THR A 93 4.96 -1.34 -9.51
CA THR A 93 6.34 -1.01 -9.87
C THR A 93 6.49 0.50 -10.03
N TYR A 94 5.59 1.14 -10.77
CA TYR A 94 5.61 2.59 -10.95
C TYR A 94 5.28 3.36 -9.66
N LEU A 95 4.29 2.92 -8.90
CA LEU A 95 3.93 3.55 -7.63
C LEU A 95 5.08 3.52 -6.62
N LEU A 96 5.70 2.36 -6.44
CA LEU A 96 6.70 2.14 -5.39
C LEU A 96 8.10 2.56 -5.82
N LEU A 97 8.46 2.48 -7.09
CA LEU A 97 9.85 2.69 -7.53
C LEU A 97 10.06 3.92 -8.41
N ALA A 98 9.05 4.41 -9.12
CA ALA A 98 9.21 5.59 -9.98
C ALA A 98 9.28 6.89 -9.15
N PRO A 99 9.83 8.00 -9.65
CA PRO A 99 10.45 8.15 -10.95
C PRO A 99 11.79 7.41 -11.04
N PHE A 100 12.01 6.71 -12.14
CA PHE A 100 13.29 6.05 -12.38
C PHE A 100 14.32 7.07 -12.87
N PRO A 101 15.57 7.03 -12.40
CA PRO A 101 16.59 8.02 -12.78
C PRO A 101 16.79 8.16 -14.29
N TRP A 102 16.68 7.07 -15.03
CA TRP A 102 16.82 7.04 -16.49
C TRP A 102 15.59 7.54 -17.26
N GLN A 103 14.44 7.73 -16.59
CA GLN A 103 13.23 8.28 -17.21
C GLN A 103 13.09 9.79 -17.03
N MET A 104 14.07 10.44 -16.40
CA MET A 104 13.98 11.85 -16.08
C MET A 104 14.29 12.73 -17.29
N THR A 105 13.28 13.45 -17.76
CA THR A 105 13.41 14.37 -18.90
C THR A 105 13.53 15.83 -18.49
N ASN A 106 13.12 16.17 -17.26
CA ASN A 106 12.95 17.54 -16.79
C ASN A 106 13.68 17.79 -15.45
N LEU A 107 14.21 19.00 -15.24
CA LEU A 107 14.93 19.37 -14.01
C LEU A 107 14.08 19.21 -12.73
N ARG A 108 12.76 19.44 -12.83
CA ARG A 108 11.81 19.21 -11.73
C ARG A 108 11.81 17.76 -11.26
N GLN A 109 11.93 16.80 -12.18
CA GLN A 109 12.01 15.39 -11.85
C GLN A 109 13.38 15.07 -11.22
N ALA A 110 14.46 15.68 -11.70
CA ALA A 110 15.80 15.49 -11.16
C ALA A 110 15.93 15.87 -9.67
N ILE A 111 15.21 16.90 -9.20
CA ILE A 111 15.21 17.30 -7.77
C ILE A 111 14.66 16.19 -6.87
N THR A 112 13.83 15.28 -7.39
CA THR A 112 13.28 14.15 -6.62
C THR A 112 14.25 12.96 -6.49
N LEU A 113 15.37 12.96 -7.23
CA LEU A 113 16.33 11.85 -7.22
C LEU A 113 16.90 11.52 -5.83
N PRO A 114 17.35 12.49 -5.02
CA PRO A 114 17.92 12.16 -3.72
C PRO A 114 16.91 11.43 -2.84
N GLU A 115 15.64 11.84 -2.87
CA GLU A 115 14.58 11.18 -2.13
C GLU A 115 14.35 9.74 -2.62
N VAL A 116 14.30 9.52 -3.94
CA VAL A 116 14.09 8.18 -4.52
C VAL A 116 15.25 7.25 -4.19
N LEU A 117 16.50 7.74 -4.23
CA LEU A 117 17.67 6.95 -3.87
C LEU A 117 17.65 6.56 -2.38
N LEU A 118 17.28 7.49 -1.49
CA LEU A 118 17.09 7.19 -0.06
C LEU A 118 15.96 6.18 0.15
N TRP A 119 14.87 6.32 -0.60
CA TRP A 119 13.76 5.39 -0.58
C TRP A 119 14.18 3.98 -1.01
N TRP A 120 14.91 3.84 -2.13
CA TRP A 120 15.43 2.56 -2.59
C TRP A 120 16.41 1.93 -1.60
N ALA A 121 17.29 2.73 -1.00
CA ALA A 121 18.18 2.28 0.07
C ALA A 121 17.42 1.79 1.31
N SER A 122 16.18 2.28 1.51
CA SER A 122 15.31 1.88 2.62
C SER A 122 14.55 0.57 2.38
N ILE A 123 14.41 0.11 1.12
CA ILE A 123 13.65 -1.10 0.77
C ILE A 123 14.12 -2.36 1.51
N PRO A 124 15.43 -2.66 1.65
CA PRO A 124 15.87 -3.83 2.41
C PRO A 124 15.43 -3.79 3.89
N PHE A 125 15.38 -2.60 4.47
CA PHE A 125 14.88 -2.40 5.84
C PHE A 125 13.36 -2.57 5.90
N LEU A 126 12.63 -2.03 4.93
CA LEU A 126 11.20 -2.25 4.80
C LEU A 126 10.87 -3.75 4.77
N LEU A 127 11.54 -4.52 3.89
CA LEU A 127 11.29 -5.95 3.73
C LEU A 127 11.59 -6.73 5.01
N SER A 128 12.72 -6.44 5.67
CA SER A 128 13.10 -7.13 6.91
C SER A 128 12.19 -6.77 8.09
N GLY A 129 11.79 -5.50 8.22
CA GLY A 129 10.86 -5.04 9.23
C GLY A 129 9.44 -5.56 9.01
N LEU A 130 8.98 -5.58 7.77
CA LEU A 130 7.69 -6.17 7.39
C LEU A 130 7.67 -7.67 7.71
N TRP A 131 8.71 -8.41 7.32
CA TRP A 131 8.83 -9.83 7.59
C TRP A 131 8.81 -10.14 9.09
N TYR A 132 9.60 -9.41 9.88
CA TYR A 132 9.61 -9.55 11.33
C TYR A 132 8.24 -9.24 11.94
N THR A 133 7.60 -8.16 11.49
CA THR A 133 6.31 -7.74 12.01
C THR A 133 5.21 -8.76 11.72
N ILE A 134 5.17 -9.30 10.51
CA ILE A 134 4.24 -10.37 10.12
C ILE A 134 4.48 -11.63 10.96
N LYS A 135 5.74 -11.99 11.24
CA LYS A 135 6.05 -13.20 12.01
C LYS A 135 5.79 -13.06 13.51
N ASN A 136 6.08 -11.89 14.09
CA ASN A 136 6.17 -11.72 15.54
C ASN A 136 5.09 -10.82 16.14
N ARG A 137 4.50 -9.91 15.35
CA ARG A 137 3.59 -8.85 15.84
C ARG A 137 2.34 -8.66 14.97
N LEU A 138 1.97 -9.67 14.17
CA LEU A 138 0.89 -9.58 13.17
C LEU A 138 -0.40 -8.99 13.74
N ARG A 139 -0.86 -9.46 14.91
CA ARG A 139 -2.14 -9.01 15.49
C ARG A 139 -2.18 -7.51 15.75
N SER A 140 -1.10 -6.94 16.28
CA SER A 140 -1.00 -5.52 16.57
C SER A 140 -0.83 -4.67 15.32
N SER A 141 -0.28 -5.25 14.24
CA SER A 141 0.05 -4.53 13.01
C SER A 141 -0.95 -4.73 11.87
N ILE A 142 -1.92 -5.64 12.01
CA ILE A 142 -2.94 -5.93 10.98
C ILE A 142 -3.66 -4.67 10.47
N PRO A 143 -4.13 -3.73 11.32
CA PRO A 143 -4.84 -2.55 10.81
C PRO A 143 -3.97 -1.71 9.87
N ILE A 144 -2.70 -1.49 10.24
CA ILE A 144 -1.74 -0.72 9.45
C ILE A 144 -1.37 -1.48 8.17
N LEU A 145 -1.17 -2.80 8.26
CA LEU A 145 -0.85 -3.64 7.12
C LEU A 145 -1.98 -3.65 6.08
N VAL A 146 -3.22 -3.89 6.53
CA VAL A 146 -4.39 -3.91 5.64
C VAL A 146 -4.61 -2.54 5.03
N PHE A 147 -4.54 -1.48 5.81
CA PHE A 147 -4.70 -0.12 5.30
C PHE A 147 -3.64 0.23 4.25
N SER A 148 -2.37 0.02 4.57
CA SER A 148 -1.26 0.32 3.65
C SER A 148 -1.32 -0.53 2.38
N LEU A 149 -1.69 -1.81 2.49
CA LEU A 149 -1.86 -2.71 1.35
C LEU A 149 -3.02 -2.26 0.45
N MET A 150 -4.21 -2.01 1.02
CA MET A 150 -5.38 -1.56 0.27
C MET A 150 -5.11 -0.24 -0.46
N LEU A 151 -4.47 0.72 0.21
CA LEU A 151 -4.12 2.00 -0.40
C LEU A 151 -3.12 1.83 -1.55
N THR A 152 -2.13 0.95 -1.37
CA THR A 152 -1.14 0.64 -2.41
C THR A 152 -1.79 0.00 -3.62
N LEU A 153 -2.69 -0.97 -3.43
CA LEU A 153 -3.42 -1.62 -4.51
C LEU A 153 -4.35 -0.63 -5.24
N ALA A 154 -5.12 0.16 -4.50
CA ALA A 154 -6.00 1.17 -5.09
C ALA A 154 -5.23 2.16 -5.95
N TYR A 155 -4.10 2.68 -5.46
CA TYR A 155 -3.27 3.61 -6.22
C TYR A 155 -2.55 2.96 -7.40
N SER A 156 -2.16 1.69 -7.32
CA SER A 156 -1.55 1.00 -8.48
C SER A 156 -2.51 0.88 -9.66
N ILE A 157 -3.80 0.65 -9.41
CA ILE A 157 -4.83 0.54 -10.47
C ILE A 157 -5.25 1.94 -10.94
N PHE A 158 -5.40 2.88 -10.02
CA PHE A 158 -5.96 4.19 -10.35
C PHE A 158 -4.97 5.13 -11.05
N LEU A 159 -3.68 5.08 -10.69
CA LEU A 159 -2.72 6.10 -11.13
C LEU A 159 -2.08 5.74 -12.47
N GLY A 160 -2.30 6.58 -13.50
CA GLY A 160 -1.64 6.49 -14.81
C GLY A 160 -0.46 7.45 -15.01
N ASN A 161 -0.06 8.21 -13.99
CA ASN A 161 0.97 9.27 -14.10
C ASN A 161 2.06 9.15 -13.03
N ILE A 162 3.33 9.26 -13.43
CA ILE A 162 4.49 9.16 -12.53
C ILE A 162 4.52 10.30 -11.50
N GLY A 163 4.28 11.54 -11.92
CA GLY A 163 4.28 12.71 -11.03
C GLY A 163 3.16 12.68 -9.99
N THR A 164 1.98 12.16 -10.34
CA THR A 164 0.90 11.93 -9.38
C THR A 164 1.20 10.73 -8.49
N ALA A 165 1.72 9.63 -9.03
CA ALA A 165 2.17 8.47 -8.26
C ALA A 165 3.21 8.84 -7.21
N TYR A 166 4.20 9.66 -7.56
CA TYR A 166 5.21 10.18 -6.64
C TYR A 166 4.59 10.94 -5.46
N ARG A 167 3.66 11.87 -5.73
CA ARG A 167 2.98 12.67 -4.68
C ARG A 167 2.07 11.83 -3.79
N GLN A 168 1.31 10.91 -4.38
CA GLN A 168 0.38 10.05 -3.65
C GLN A 168 1.11 8.96 -2.86
N ARG A 169 2.29 8.52 -3.32
CA ARG A 169 3.15 7.58 -2.60
C ARG A 169 3.53 8.12 -1.23
N THR A 170 3.73 9.42 -1.05
CA THR A 170 4.08 10.00 0.26
C THR A 170 3.06 9.64 1.35
N GLN A 171 1.77 9.51 1.00
CA GLN A 171 0.73 9.07 1.95
C GLN A 171 0.95 7.62 2.40
N ILE A 172 1.36 6.74 1.49
CA ILE A 172 1.67 5.33 1.80
C ILE A 172 2.99 5.23 2.58
N GLN A 173 3.99 6.02 2.19
CA GLN A 173 5.34 6.02 2.78
C GLN A 173 5.32 6.28 4.29
N VAL A 174 4.43 7.16 4.79
CA VAL A 174 4.27 7.39 6.23
C VAL A 174 4.06 6.09 7.00
N PHE A 175 3.27 5.16 6.44
CA PHE A 175 3.03 3.86 7.05
C PHE A 175 4.20 2.89 6.85
N LEU A 176 4.80 2.90 5.65
CA LEU A 176 5.95 2.05 5.34
C LEU A 176 7.19 2.41 6.16
N PHE A 177 7.37 3.67 6.53
CA PHE A 177 8.47 4.11 7.39
C PHE A 177 8.43 3.51 8.79
N MET A 178 7.24 3.19 9.32
CA MET A 178 7.13 2.44 10.59
C MET A 178 7.80 1.07 10.48
N PHE A 179 7.60 0.36 9.37
CA PHE A 179 8.24 -0.94 9.13
C PHE A 179 9.73 -0.79 8.82
N ILE A 180 10.13 0.25 8.09
CA ILE A 180 11.56 0.57 7.85
C ILE A 180 12.29 0.77 9.18
N ALA A 181 11.70 1.52 10.12
CA ALA A 181 12.27 1.74 11.44
C ALA A 181 12.50 0.41 12.18
N VAL A 182 11.50 -0.49 12.18
CA VAL A 182 11.65 -1.84 12.76
C VAL A 182 12.80 -2.62 12.10
N GLY A 183 12.87 -2.62 10.76
CA GLY A 183 13.94 -3.31 10.03
C GLY A 183 15.33 -2.75 10.33
N TRP A 184 15.45 -1.42 10.47
CA TRP A 184 16.68 -0.75 10.86
C TRP A 184 17.13 -1.18 12.26
N THR A 185 16.22 -1.14 13.25
CA THR A 185 16.51 -1.58 14.63
C THR A 185 16.98 -3.04 14.67
N LEU A 186 16.32 -3.93 13.94
CA LEU A 186 16.73 -5.35 13.88
C LEU A 186 18.15 -5.54 13.32
N ARG A 187 18.55 -4.71 12.35
CA ARG A 187 19.92 -4.76 11.81
C ARG A 187 20.93 -4.27 12.85
N GLN A 188 20.60 -3.22 13.58
CA GLN A 188 21.43 -2.68 14.63
C GLN A 188 21.64 -3.70 15.76
N GLU A 189 20.57 -4.30 16.27
CA GLU A 189 20.63 -5.35 17.30
C GLU A 189 21.47 -6.56 16.87
N ARG A 190 21.35 -6.99 15.61
CA ARG A 190 22.17 -8.08 15.07
C ARG A 190 23.66 -7.71 15.03
N SER A 191 23.98 -6.49 14.64
CA SER A 191 25.37 -6.01 14.60
C SER A 191 25.98 -5.95 16.00
N GLU A 192 25.24 -5.42 16.96
CA GLU A 192 25.66 -5.33 18.37
C GLU A 192 25.88 -6.72 18.98
N ASN A 193 24.93 -7.65 18.78
CA ASN A 193 25.06 -9.03 19.24
C ASN A 193 26.29 -9.75 18.65
N GLN A 194 26.58 -9.55 17.36
CA GLN A 194 27.78 -10.11 16.74
C GLN A 194 29.07 -9.54 17.34
N ASN A 195 29.10 -8.24 17.65
CA ASN A 195 30.24 -7.59 18.28
C ASN A 195 30.47 -8.12 19.71
N LEU A 196 29.40 -8.35 20.48
CA LEU A 196 29.47 -8.97 21.80
C LEU A 196 30.04 -10.39 21.72
N LEU A 197 29.53 -11.23 20.81
CA LEU A 197 30.03 -12.60 20.61
C LEU A 197 31.52 -12.62 20.20
N ARG A 198 31.97 -11.67 19.39
CA ARG A 198 33.39 -11.53 19.02
C ARG A 198 34.28 -11.15 20.21
N ARG A 199 33.78 -10.33 21.15
CA ARG A 199 34.50 -9.97 22.38
C ARG A 199 34.61 -11.16 23.34
N VAL A 200 33.57 -11.98 23.46
CA VAL A 200 33.58 -13.20 24.28
C VAL A 200 34.58 -14.21 23.73
N LYS A 201 34.62 -14.45 22.41
CA LYS A 201 35.59 -15.38 21.79
C LYS A 201 37.06 -14.96 21.85
N ARG A 202 37.34 -13.68 22.16
CA ARG A 202 38.70 -13.14 22.28
C ARG A 202 39.23 -13.17 23.72
N LYS A 203 38.37 -13.47 24.70
CA LYS A 203 38.76 -13.74 26.09
C LYS A 203 38.89 -15.25 26.28
#